data_AF-A0A931U9S9-F1
#
_entry.id   AF-A0A931U9S9-F1
#
_cell.length_a   1.000
_cell.length_b   1.000
_cell.length_c   1.000
_cell.angle_alpha   90.00
_cell.angle_beta   90.00
_cell.angle_gamma   90.00
#
_symmetry.space_group_name_H-M   'P 1'
#
loop_
_entity.id
_entity.type
_entity.pdbx_description
1 polymer ?
#
loop_
_entity_poly.entity_id
_entity_poly.type
_entity_poly.pdbx_seq_one_letter_code
_entity_poly.pdbx_strand_id
1 'polypeptide(L)'
;MAESPMIIVYHRDFKKNYKRLSSKLKERLEERLRLFSNDEFSPILNNHALKGKWLGYRSINVTGDIRAIFKRDTEAVLFVAIDTHSNLYG
;
A
#
# COMPACT_ATOMS: atom_id res chain seq x y z
N MET A 1 -24.26 -0.77 14.77
CA MET A 1 -23.77 -1.39 13.52
C MET A 1 -22.26 -1.43 13.66
N ALA A 2 -21.66 -2.60 13.89
CA ALA A 2 -20.21 -2.69 13.98
C ALA A 2 -19.64 -2.56 12.56
N GLU A 3 -18.74 -1.60 12.33
CA GLU A 3 -17.97 -1.56 11.09
C GLU A 3 -17.21 -2.88 10.97
N SER A 4 -17.39 -3.59 9.85
CA SER A 4 -16.62 -4.80 9.59
C SER A 4 -15.16 -4.41 9.41
N PRO A 5 -14.21 -5.13 10.05
CA PRO A 5 -12.80 -4.79 9.94
C PRO A 5 -12.34 -4.95 8.49
N MET A 6 -11.59 -3.95 8.01
CA MET A 6 -11.02 -3.96 6.66
C MET A 6 -10.15 -5.21 6.44
N ILE A 7 -10.47 -6.00 5.41
CA ILE A 7 -9.69 -7.19 5.07
C ILE A 7 -8.51 -6.77 4.19
N ILE A 8 -7.28 -6.97 4.68
CA ILE A 8 -6.07 -6.69 3.89
C ILE A 8 -5.52 -8.00 3.32
N VAL A 9 -5.38 -8.04 2.00
CA VAL A 9 -4.79 -9.15 1.24
C VAL A 9 -3.59 -8.67 0.43
N TYR A 10 -2.65 -9.58 0.18
CA TYR A 10 -1.39 -9.26 -0.51
C TYR A 10 -1.20 -10.16 -1.72
N HIS A 11 -0.96 -9.53 -2.87
CA HIS A 11 -0.60 -10.23 -4.10
C HIS A 11 0.74 -10.97 -3.95
N ARG A 12 0.95 -12.02 -4.76
CA ARG A 12 2.19 -12.81 -4.74
C ARG A 12 3.43 -11.93 -4.95
N ASP A 13 3.36 -10.99 -5.89
CA ASP A 13 4.48 -10.11 -6.21
C ASP A 13 4.76 -9.09 -5.11
N PHE A 14 3.71 -8.58 -4.45
CA PHE A 14 3.86 -7.76 -3.25
C PHE A 14 4.64 -8.51 -2.18
N LYS A 15 4.25 -9.76 -1.87
CA LYS A 15 4.95 -10.61 -0.89
C LYS A 15 6.41 -10.87 -1.31
N LYS A 16 6.66 -11.07 -2.60
CA LYS A 16 8.03 -11.28 -3.13
C LYS A 16 8.88 -10.02 -2.94
N ASN A 17 8.37 -8.85 -3.28
CA ASN A 17 9.09 -7.57 -3.10
C ASN A 17 9.28 -7.24 -1.63
N TYR A 18 8.27 -7.47 -0.79
CA TYR A 18 8.37 -7.31 0.66
C TYR A 18 9.55 -8.09 1.25
N LYS A 19 9.75 -9.35 0.85
CA LYS A 19 10.85 -10.18 1.35
C LYS A 19 12.23 -9.57 1.05
N ARG A 20 12.38 -8.85 -0.06
CA ARG A 20 13.61 -8.20 -0.51
C ARG A 20 13.91 -6.88 0.20
N LEU A 21 12.94 -6.30 0.92
CA LEU A 21 13.15 -5.08 1.68
C LEU A 21 14.11 -5.31 2.85
N SER A 22 14.88 -4.27 3.19
CA SER A 22 15.67 -4.23 4.42
C SER A 22 14.76 -4.24 5.65
N SER A 23 15.28 -4.68 6.80
CA SER A 23 14.50 -4.74 8.05
C SER A 23 13.87 -3.39 8.41
N LYS A 24 14.62 -2.29 8.26
CA LYS A 24 14.13 -0.93 8.48
C LYS A 24 12.95 -0.56 7.58
N LEU A 25 12.98 -0.95 6.31
CA LEU A 25 11.86 -0.70 5.39
C LEU A 25 10.65 -1.58 5.70
N LYS A 26 10.87 -2.82 6.16
CA LYS A 26 9.79 -3.71 6.61
C LYS A 26 9.07 -3.12 7.82
N GLU A 27 9.79 -2.67 8.83
CA GLU A 27 9.24 -2.00 10.00
C GLU A 27 8.41 -0.77 9.61
N ARG A 28 8.95 0.10 8.74
CA ARG A 28 8.21 1.26 8.22
C ARG A 28 6.96 0.88 7.46
N LEU A 29 7.01 -0.18 6.64
CA LEU A 29 5.84 -0.67 5.95
C LEU A 29 4.77 -1.16 6.93
N GLU A 30 5.15 -1.95 7.92
CA GLU A 30 4.22 -2.46 8.92
C GLU A 30 3.57 -1.34 9.74
N GLU A 31 4.33 -0.31 10.12
CA GLU A 31 3.77 0.91 10.74
C GLU A 31 2.71 1.57 9.85
N ARG A 32 2.99 1.70 8.55
CA ARG A 32 2.10 2.33 7.58
C ARG A 32 0.86 1.48 7.30
N LEU A 33 1.00 0.16 7.26
CA LEU A 33 -0.13 -0.76 7.12
C LEU A 33 -1.03 -0.74 8.36
N ARG A 34 -0.45 -0.69 9.57
CA ARG A 34 -1.23 -0.50 10.81
C ARG A 34 -1.99 0.81 10.81
N LEU A 35 -1.36 1.90 10.38
CA LEU A 35 -2.04 3.19 10.23
C LEU A 35 -3.15 3.12 9.18
N PHE A 36 -2.87 2.54 8.02
CA PHE A 36 -3.82 2.39 6.92
C PHE A 36 -5.07 1.60 7.33
N SER A 37 -4.93 0.53 8.13
CA SER A 37 -6.07 -0.23 8.65
C SER A 37 -6.98 0.58 9.58
N ASN A 38 -6.44 1.61 10.25
CA ASN A 38 -7.19 2.48 11.17
C ASN A 38 -7.75 3.72 10.45
N ASP A 39 -6.93 4.36 9.63
CA ASP A 39 -7.26 5.56 8.85
C ASP A 39 -6.49 5.54 7.52
N GLU A 40 -7.14 5.04 6.47
CA GLU A 40 -6.54 4.93 5.15
C GLU A 40 -6.27 6.30 4.49
N PHE A 41 -6.90 7.36 4.98
CA PHE A 41 -6.79 8.73 4.44
C PHE A 41 -5.90 9.62 5.30
N SER A 42 -5.20 9.04 6.28
CA SER A 42 -4.22 9.76 7.08
C SER A 42 -3.25 10.53 6.15
N PRO A 43 -3.03 11.84 6.37
CA PRO A 43 -2.24 12.67 5.46
C PRO A 43 -0.82 12.14 5.20
N ILE A 44 -0.23 11.46 6.18
CA ILE A 44 1.12 10.87 6.07
C ILE A 44 1.19 9.72 5.06
N LEU A 45 0.06 9.04 4.80
CA LEU A 45 -0.04 8.01 3.78
C LEU A 45 -0.16 8.62 2.38
N ASN A 46 -0.59 9.87 2.26
CA ASN A 46 -0.82 10.54 0.97
C ASN A 46 -1.60 9.63 0.00
N ASN A 47 -2.71 9.06 0.47
CA ASN A 47 -3.50 8.09 -0.29
C ASN A 47 -4.21 8.77 -1.47
N HIS A 48 -3.79 8.45 -2.70
CA HIS A 48 -4.38 9.03 -3.92
C HIS A 48 -4.60 7.97 -5.01
N ALA A 49 -5.59 8.24 -5.87
CA ALA A 49 -5.87 7.41 -7.03
C ALA A 49 -4.79 7.58 -8.11
N LEU A 50 -4.42 6.47 -8.74
CA LEU A 50 -3.47 6.43 -9.84
C LEU A 50 -4.18 6.52 -11.20
N LYS A 51 -3.38 6.82 -12.22
CA LYS A 51 -3.82 7.00 -13.62
C LYS A 51 -3.01 6.09 -14.54
N GLY A 52 -3.38 6.03 -15.82
CA GLY A 52 -2.65 5.26 -16.84
C GLY A 52 -2.72 3.75 -16.60
N LYS A 53 -1.57 3.05 -16.67
CA LYS A 53 -1.49 1.58 -16.45
C LYS A 53 -2.02 1.13 -15.09
N TRP A 54 -2.07 2.04 -14.11
CA TRP A 54 -2.56 1.81 -12.75
C TRP A 54 -3.97 2.39 -12.53
N LEU A 55 -4.75 2.64 -13.58
CA LEU A 55 -6.13 3.11 -13.43
C LEU A 55 -6.95 2.14 -12.56
N GLY A 56 -7.67 2.70 -11.57
CA GLY A 56 -8.43 1.92 -10.59
C GLY A 56 -7.60 1.42 -9.39
N TYR A 57 -6.29 1.69 -9.38
CA TYR A 57 -5.43 1.48 -8.22
C TYR A 57 -5.19 2.80 -7.48
N ARG A 58 -4.66 2.66 -6.27
CA ARG A 58 -4.29 3.77 -5.38
C ARG A 58 -2.88 3.54 -4.85
N SER A 59 -2.22 4.62 -4.46
CA SER A 59 -0.87 4.59 -3.89
C SER A 59 -0.88 5.20 -2.49
N ILE A 60 -0.11 4.60 -1.58
CA ILE A 60 0.30 5.22 -0.32
C ILE A 60 1.81 5.38 -0.23
N ASN A 61 2.25 6.37 0.53
CA ASN A 61 3.63 6.57 0.92
C ASN A 61 3.99 5.62 2.06
N VAL A 62 5.09 4.88 1.88
CA VAL A 62 5.71 4.12 2.98
C VAL A 62 6.83 4.97 3.59
N THR A 63 7.69 5.50 2.72
CA THR A 63 8.72 6.51 3.04
C THR A 63 8.66 7.63 1.99
N GLY A 64 9.64 8.54 1.99
CA GLY A 64 9.75 9.58 0.96
C GLY A 64 9.82 9.00 -0.46
N ASP A 65 10.53 7.89 -0.64
CA ASP A 65 10.76 7.26 -1.95
C ASP A 65 9.98 5.95 -2.14
N ILE A 66 9.67 5.19 -1.08
CA ILE A 66 8.94 3.92 -1.21
C ILE A 66 7.43 4.16 -1.25
N ARG A 67 6.76 3.48 -2.18
CA ARG A 67 5.31 3.49 -2.36
C ARG A 67 4.75 2.07 -2.28
N ALA A 68 3.54 1.94 -1.76
CA ALA A 68 2.75 0.72 -1.87
C ALA A 68 1.51 1.00 -2.72
N ILE A 69 1.28 0.17 -3.74
CA ILE A 69 0.12 0.25 -4.62
C ILE A 69 -0.88 -0.82 -4.21
N PHE A 70 -2.15 -0.41 -4.13
CA PHE A 70 -3.25 -1.30 -3.81
C PHE A 70 -4.47 -1.03 -4.68
N LYS A 71 -5.35 -2.01 -4.75
CA LYS A 71 -6.72 -1.88 -5.26
C LYS A 71 -7.68 -2.01 -4.09
N ARG A 72 -8.64 -1.10 -3.99
CA ARG A 72 -9.72 -1.19 -3.01
C ARG A 72 -10.93 -1.84 -3.65
N ASP A 73 -11.49 -2.82 -2.95
CA ASP A 73 -12.80 -3.40 -3.16
C ASP A 73 -13.71 -2.99 -2.00
N THR A 74 -14.97 -3.38 -2.07
CA THR A 74 -16.05 -3.04 -1.13
C THR A 74 -15.71 -3.42 0.31
N GLU A 75 -15.08 -4.59 0.51
CA GLU A 75 -14.76 -5.15 1.84
C GLU A 75 -13.27 -5.43 2.04
N ALA A 76 -12.48 -5.38 0.96
CA ALA A 76 -11.09 -5.82 0.97
C ALA A 76 -10.15 -4.84 0.25
N VAL A 77 -8.91 -4.82 0.69
CA VAL A 77 -7.81 -4.09 0.06
C VAL A 77 -6.75 -5.08 -0.39
N LEU A 78 -6.45 -5.06 -1.70
CA LEU A 78 -5.40 -5.88 -2.30
C LEU A 78 -4.17 -5.04 -2.59
N PHE A 79 -3.12 -5.20 -1.78
CA PHE A 79 -1.80 -4.66 -2.06
C PHE A 79 -1.12 -5.47 -3.16
N VAL A 80 -0.75 -4.82 -4.26
CA VAL A 80 -0.23 -5.49 -5.46
C VAL A 80 1.25 -5.24 -5.71
N ALA A 81 1.77 -4.07 -5.33
CA ALA A 81 3.17 -3.73 -5.52
C ALA A 81 3.71 -2.88 -4.36
N ILE A 82 5.00 -3.04 -4.08
CA ILE A 82 5.79 -2.15 -3.22
C ILE A 82 7.16 -1.97 -3.85
N ASP A 83 7.54 -0.71 -4.07
CA ASP A 83 8.82 -0.35 -4.68
C ASP A 83 9.11 1.16 -4.55
N THR A 84 10.26 1.60 -5.08
CA THR A 84 10.59 3.03 -5.20
C THR A 84 9.64 3.73 -6.17
N HIS A 85 9.50 5.05 -6.01
CA HIS A 85 8.67 5.87 -6.88
C HIS A 85 9.11 5.72 -8.35
N SER A 86 10.41 5.79 -8.60
CA SER A 86 10.96 5.64 -9.95
C SER A 86 10.72 4.26 -10.57
N ASN A 87 10.74 3.17 -9.79
CA ASN A 87 10.50 1.84 -10.37
C ASN A 87 9.03 1.57 -10.71
N LEU A 88 8.09 2.26 -10.05
CA LEU A 88 6.65 2.07 -10.30
C LEU A 88 6.12 2.94 -11.45
N TYR A 89 6.69 4.14 -11.60
CA TYR A 89 6.21 5.16 -12.53
C TYR A 89 7.19 5.54 -13.65
N GLY A 90 8.46 5.15 -13.52
CA GLY A 90 9.46 5.30 -14.59
C GLY A 90 9.21 4.37 -15.78
#